data_AF-A0A0F8XGD0-F1
#
_entry.id   AF-A0A0F8XGD0-F1
#
_cell.length_a   1.000
_cell.length_b   1.000
_cell.length_c   1.000
_cell.angle_alpha   90.00
_cell.angle_beta   90.00
_cell.angle_gamma   90.00
#
_symmetry.space_group_name_H-M   'P 1'
#
loop_
_entity.id
_entity.type
_entity.pdbx_description
1 polymer ?
#
loop_
_entity_poly.entity_id
_entity_poly.type
_entity_poly.pdbx_seq_one_letter_code
_entity_poly.pdbx_strand_id
1 'polypeptide(L)'
;MPEPVGDLIRDTLPFTATRQTAGGLFMFLFEYLDAHREGSIGHFSTDDLRAFGERIDGFDAMGIAATVWLAPYDLGVRQDVRLRIHPTDLPDVYSIGVELRHGSGQMRNWRSLNRSFLGALRRQLLGWRSLKEQRILQYIAQARDMLEKTRKESH
;
A
#
# COMPACT_ATOMS: atom_id res chain seq x y z
N MET A 1 -10.64 11.13 -8.18
CA MET A 1 -9.19 11.02 -7.93
C MET A 1 -8.74 12.42 -7.57
N PRO A 2 -7.94 12.61 -6.51
CA PRO A 2 -7.41 13.93 -6.19
C PRO A 2 -6.55 14.47 -7.33
N GLU A 3 -6.53 15.79 -7.49
CA GLU A 3 -5.65 16.45 -8.45
C GLU A 3 -4.19 16.33 -7.99
N PRO A 4 -3.25 16.00 -8.89
CA PRO A 4 -1.84 15.95 -8.55
C PRO A 4 -1.28 17.35 -8.25
N VAL A 5 -0.40 17.42 -7.27
CA VAL A 5 0.46 18.58 -7.02
C VAL A 5 1.83 18.27 -7.61
N GLY A 6 2.10 18.80 -8.80
CA GLY A 6 3.32 18.48 -9.55
C GLY A 6 3.32 17.01 -10.02
N ASP A 7 4.30 16.24 -9.54
CA ASP A 7 4.49 14.82 -9.82
C ASP A 7 3.86 13.90 -8.77
N LEU A 8 3.08 14.45 -7.83
CA LEU A 8 2.63 13.76 -6.64
C LEU A 8 1.10 13.73 -6.50
N ILE A 9 0.56 12.54 -6.27
CA ILE A 9 -0.81 12.34 -5.81
C ILE A 9 -0.77 11.82 -4.38
N ARG A 10 -1.56 12.43 -3.51
CA ARG A 10 -1.84 11.93 -2.16
C ARG A 10 -3.33 11.71 -2.01
N ASP A 11 -3.70 10.57 -1.44
CA ASP A 11 -5.09 10.22 -1.15
C ASP A 11 -5.14 9.42 0.16
N THR A 12 -6.33 9.31 0.75
CA THR A 12 -6.60 8.38 1.84
C THR A 12 -7.57 7.34 1.31
N LEU A 13 -7.19 6.07 1.37
CA LEU A 13 -8.10 5.00 0.95
C LEU A 13 -9.30 4.97 1.91
N PRO A 14 -10.54 4.80 1.41
CA PRO A 14 -11.75 4.84 2.22
C PRO A 14 -11.93 3.54 3.04
N PHE A 15 -10.96 3.27 3.90
CA PHE A 15 -10.84 2.06 4.69
C PHE A 15 -10.14 2.37 6.00
N THR A 16 -10.66 1.78 7.09
CA THR A 16 -10.09 1.89 8.42
C THR A 16 -9.87 0.52 9.03
N ALA A 17 -8.86 0.41 9.88
CA ALA A 17 -8.56 -0.76 10.69
C ALA A 17 -8.59 -0.40 12.17
N THR A 18 -8.71 -1.40 13.03
CA THR A 18 -8.43 -1.23 14.45
C THR A 18 -6.93 -1.34 14.71
N ARG A 19 -6.46 -0.83 15.85
CA ARG A 19 -5.07 -1.03 16.29
C ARG A 19 -4.64 -2.49 16.28
N GLN A 20 -5.52 -3.41 16.68
CA GLN A 20 -5.23 -4.84 16.73
C GLN A 20 -5.09 -5.46 15.33
N THR A 21 -5.79 -4.93 14.33
CA THR A 21 -5.84 -5.49 12.97
C THR A 21 -4.96 -4.75 11.97
N ALA A 22 -4.46 -3.56 12.32
CA ALA A 22 -3.63 -2.72 11.46
C ALA A 22 -2.39 -3.45 10.92
N GLY A 23 -1.68 -4.23 11.76
CA GLY A 23 -0.54 -5.02 11.32
C GLY A 23 -0.94 -6.12 10.33
N GLY A 24 -2.04 -6.82 10.59
CA GLY A 24 -2.55 -7.82 9.65
C GLY A 24 -2.96 -7.23 8.30
N LEU A 25 -3.59 -6.05 8.32
CA LEU A 25 -3.95 -5.34 7.09
C LEU A 25 -2.71 -4.90 6.29
N PHE A 26 -1.66 -4.46 6.99
CA PHE A 26 -0.36 -4.18 6.39
C PHE A 26 0.18 -5.40 5.65
N MET A 27 0.25 -6.56 6.31
CA MET A 27 0.78 -7.78 5.70
C MET A 27 -0.08 -8.26 4.53
N PHE A 28 -1.41 -8.12 4.64
CA PHE A 28 -2.34 -8.45 3.57
C PHE A 28 -2.12 -7.60 2.30
N LEU A 29 -1.86 -6.30 2.46
CA LEU A 29 -1.52 -5.43 1.34
C LEU A 29 -0.12 -5.70 0.80
N PHE A 30 0.83 -6.03 1.67
CA PHE A 30 2.19 -6.41 1.26
C PHE A 30 2.17 -7.67 0.39
N GLU A 31 1.51 -8.74 0.85
CA GLU A 31 1.35 -9.99 0.08
C GLU A 31 0.62 -9.74 -1.25
N TYR A 32 -0.39 -8.87 -1.26
CA TYR A 32 -1.06 -8.48 -2.50
C TYR A 32 -0.11 -7.82 -3.49
N LEU A 33 0.72 -6.86 -3.06
CA LEU A 33 1.68 -6.20 -3.93
C LEU A 33 2.81 -7.14 -4.36
N ASP A 34 3.27 -8.04 -3.48
CA ASP A 34 4.32 -9.03 -3.77
C ASP A 34 3.85 -10.03 -4.83
N ALA A 35 2.58 -10.44 -4.79
CA ALA A 35 1.97 -11.30 -5.80
C ALA A 35 1.91 -10.68 -7.21
N HIS A 36 2.16 -9.37 -7.37
CA HIS A 36 2.24 -8.68 -8.66
C HIS A 36 3.69 -8.49 -9.16
N ARG A 37 4.68 -9.13 -8.53
CA ARG A 37 6.09 -9.12 -9.00
C ARG A 37 6.31 -10.09 -10.15
N GLU A 38 5.75 -11.29 -10.05
CA GLU A 38 5.94 -12.37 -11.02
C GLU A 38 4.74 -12.44 -11.97
N GLY A 39 4.88 -11.77 -13.12
CA GLY A 39 3.93 -11.85 -14.22
C GLY A 39 3.03 -10.63 -14.35
N SER A 40 2.73 -10.28 -15.60
CA SER A 40 1.83 -9.20 -16.01
C SER A 40 0.34 -9.52 -15.72
N ILE A 41 0.04 -10.17 -14.60
CA ILE A 41 -1.32 -10.56 -14.25
C ILE A 41 -2.01 -9.35 -13.62
N GLY A 42 -3.02 -8.81 -14.31
CA GLY A 42 -3.85 -7.72 -13.80
C GLY A 42 -3.54 -6.36 -14.41
N HIS A 43 -3.72 -5.30 -13.62
CA HIS A 43 -3.67 -3.90 -14.10
C HIS A 43 -2.35 -3.18 -13.81
N PHE A 44 -1.40 -3.83 -13.13
CA PHE A 44 -0.10 -3.29 -12.80
C PHE A 44 0.88 -4.42 -12.43
N SER A 45 2.17 -4.12 -12.42
CA SER A 45 3.23 -4.96 -11.85
C SER A 45 4.04 -4.18 -10.83
N THR A 46 4.75 -4.89 -9.94
CA THR A 46 5.52 -4.31 -8.84
C THR A 46 6.98 -4.75 -8.88
N ASP A 47 7.87 -3.90 -8.37
CA ASP A 47 9.26 -4.24 -8.06
C ASP A 47 9.74 -3.39 -6.88
N ASP A 48 10.95 -3.66 -6.38
CA ASP A 48 11.56 -2.93 -5.26
C ASP A 48 10.64 -2.82 -4.04
N LEU A 49 9.86 -3.87 -3.79
CA LEU A 49 8.87 -3.94 -2.72
C LEU A 49 9.59 -4.06 -1.37
N ARG A 50 9.31 -3.11 -0.47
CA ARG A 50 9.93 -3.04 0.86
C ARG A 50 8.92 -2.65 1.92
N ALA A 51 9.05 -3.28 3.08
CA ALA A 51 8.37 -2.86 4.30
C ALA A 51 9.22 -1.79 5.00
N PHE A 52 8.56 -0.84 5.66
CA PHE A 52 9.22 0.10 6.56
C PHE A 52 8.35 0.37 7.79
N GLY A 53 9.00 0.66 8.92
CA GLY A 53 8.35 1.18 10.11
C GLY A 53 8.70 2.64 10.30
N GLU A 54 7.75 3.44 10.79
CA GLU A 54 7.99 4.84 11.15
C GLU A 54 7.20 5.20 12.42
N ARG A 55 7.55 6.32 13.06
CA ARG A 55 6.72 6.88 14.14
C ARG A 55 6.06 8.16 13.65
N ILE A 56 4.74 8.23 13.77
CA ILE A 56 3.94 9.41 13.45
C ILE A 56 3.27 9.85 14.75
N ASP A 57 3.55 11.09 15.17
CA ASP A 57 3.01 11.68 16.41
C ASP A 57 3.21 10.80 17.66
N GLY A 58 4.34 10.07 17.70
CA GLY A 58 4.68 9.18 18.80
C GLY A 58 4.07 7.78 18.72
N PHE A 59 3.25 7.48 17.71
CA PHE A 59 2.66 6.16 17.50
C PHE A 59 3.39 5.39 16.41
N ASP A 60 3.46 4.07 16.55
CA ASP A 60 4.01 3.19 15.51
C ASP A 60 3.08 3.19 14.29
N ALA A 61 3.68 3.49 13.14
CA ALA A 61 3.09 3.38 11.82
C ALA A 61 3.91 2.39 10.98
N MET A 62 3.23 1.76 10.04
CA MET A 62 3.82 0.74 9.16
C MET A 62 3.54 1.16 7.73
N GLY A 63 4.50 0.91 6.85
CA GLY A 63 4.33 1.27 5.46
C GLY A 63 5.00 0.33 4.49
N ILE A 64 4.54 0.45 3.24
CA ILE A 64 4.98 -0.33 2.11
C ILE A 64 5.47 0.66 1.06
N ALA A 65 6.68 0.45 0.55
CA ALA A 65 7.20 1.15 -0.60
C ALA A 65 7.39 0.17 -1.75
N ALA A 66 7.04 0.58 -2.97
CA ALA A 66 7.25 -0.23 -4.16
C ALA A 66 7.41 0.66 -5.40
N THR A 67 8.15 0.18 -6.38
CA THR A 67 8.04 0.65 -7.76
C THR A 67 6.87 -0.06 -8.44
N VAL A 68 6.04 0.68 -9.18
CA VAL A 68 4.87 0.15 -9.87
C VAL A 68 4.87 0.57 -11.34
N TRP A 69 4.59 -0.37 -12.23
CA TRP A 69 4.29 -0.11 -13.64
C TRP A 69 2.81 -0.32 -13.89
N LEU A 70 2.16 0.63 -14.54
CA LEU A 70 0.73 0.58 -14.81
C LEU A 70 0.45 0.02 -16.21
N ALA A 71 -0.53 -0.89 -16.30
CA ALA A 71 -1.02 -1.37 -17.58
C ALA A 71 -1.96 -0.33 -18.24
N PRO A 72 -1.96 -0.21 -19.58
CA PRO A 72 -1.18 -1.00 -20.53
C PRO A 72 0.29 -0.53 -20.61
N TYR A 73 1.22 -1.49 -20.64
CA TYR A 73 2.65 -1.24 -20.37
C TYR A 73 3.39 -0.49 -21.48
N ASP A 74 2.86 -0.49 -22.71
CA ASP A 74 3.36 0.26 -23.85
C ASP A 74 3.35 1.78 -23.61
N LEU A 75 2.51 2.26 -22.68
CA LEU A 75 2.48 3.66 -22.28
C LEU A 75 3.66 4.05 -21.38
N GLY A 76 4.47 3.09 -20.93
CA GLY A 76 5.71 3.31 -20.17
C GLY A 76 5.50 4.00 -18.82
N VAL A 77 4.31 3.88 -18.23
CA VAL A 77 3.96 4.56 -16.98
C VAL A 77 4.55 3.80 -15.80
N ARG A 78 5.53 4.42 -15.15
CA ARG A 78 6.17 3.96 -13.90
C ARG A 78 5.93 4.99 -12.80
N GLN A 79 5.72 4.51 -11.58
CA GLN A 79 5.60 5.37 -10.41
C GLN A 79 6.18 4.70 -9.16
N ASP A 80 6.53 5.51 -8.18
CA ASP A 80 6.79 5.04 -6.83
C ASP A 80 5.51 5.13 -6.01
N VAL A 81 5.20 4.06 -5.28
CA VAL A 81 4.02 3.97 -4.42
C VAL A 81 4.49 3.85 -2.97
N ARG A 82 3.90 4.66 -2.09
CA ARG A 82 4.02 4.51 -0.65
C ARG A 82 2.63 4.38 -0.02
N LEU A 83 2.40 3.26 0.65
CA LEU A 83 1.24 3.05 1.51
C LEU A 83 1.66 3.21 2.96
N ARG A 84 0.84 3.89 3.76
CA ARG A 84 1.06 4.04 5.20
C ARG A 84 -0.20 3.67 5.95
N ILE A 85 -0.06 2.77 6.91
CA ILE A 85 -1.10 2.45 7.89
C ILE A 85 -0.72 3.14 9.19
N HIS A 86 -1.47 4.17 9.53
CA HIS A 86 -1.13 5.10 10.60
C HIS A 86 -2.37 5.41 11.45
N PRO A 87 -2.21 5.79 12.73
CA PRO A 87 -3.34 6.19 13.56
C PRO A 87 -4.01 7.45 13.00
N THR A 88 -5.26 7.63 13.40
CA THR A 88 -6.05 8.84 13.16
C THR A 88 -6.29 9.58 14.48
N ASP A 89 -6.99 10.71 14.43
CA ASP A 89 -7.42 11.43 15.63
C ASP A 89 -8.40 10.64 16.52
N LEU A 90 -9.00 9.57 15.97
CA LEU A 90 -9.85 8.67 16.72
C LEU A 90 -9.02 7.55 17.38
N PRO A 91 -9.17 7.34 18.70
CA PRO A 91 -8.46 6.28 19.42
C PRO A 91 -8.66 4.90 18.78
N ASP A 92 -7.55 4.16 18.66
CA ASP A 92 -7.50 2.81 18.09
C ASP A 92 -7.99 2.66 16.64
N VAL A 93 -8.25 3.77 15.93
CA VAL A 93 -8.61 3.77 14.50
C VAL A 93 -7.39 4.12 13.68
N TYR A 94 -7.06 3.24 12.74
CA TYR A 94 -5.98 3.42 11.77
C TYR A 94 -6.55 3.64 10.37
N SER A 95 -5.95 4.54 9.61
CA SER A 95 -6.27 4.81 8.20
C SER A 95 -5.12 4.40 7.28
N ILE A 96 -5.42 4.33 5.98
CA ILE A 96 -4.43 4.01 4.95
C ILE A 96 -4.20 5.23 4.05
N GLY A 97 -3.07 5.89 4.26
CA GLY A 97 -2.57 6.92 3.34
C GLY A 97 -1.90 6.29 2.13
N VAL A 98 -2.09 6.88 0.96
CA VAL A 98 -1.37 6.52 -0.28
C VAL A 98 -0.70 7.76 -0.88
N GLU A 99 0.57 7.61 -1.22
CA GLU A 99 1.35 8.58 -1.98
C GLU A 99 1.82 7.90 -3.28
N LEU A 100 1.54 8.54 -4.41
CA LEU A 100 1.91 8.09 -5.75
C LEU A 100 2.78 9.17 -6.39
N ARG A 101 4.03 8.83 -6.71
CA ARG A 101 4.98 9.74 -7.35
C ARG A 101 5.24 9.31 -8.78
N HIS A 102 4.97 10.18 -9.74
CA HIS A 102 5.24 9.93 -11.14
C HIS A 102 6.75 9.72 -11.37
N GLY A 103 7.13 8.59 -11.98
CA GLY A 103 8.51 8.29 -12.35
C GLY A 103 8.76 8.44 -13.84
N SER A 104 7.95 7.78 -14.67
CA SER A 104 8.05 7.86 -16.14
C SER A 104 6.70 7.70 -16.82
N GLY A 105 6.68 7.97 -18.14
CA GLY A 105 5.49 7.96 -18.97
C GLY A 105 4.90 9.36 -19.14
N GLN A 106 3.83 9.46 -19.94
CA GLN A 106 3.15 10.74 -20.12
C GLN A 106 2.30 11.06 -18.88
N MET A 107 2.43 12.28 -18.36
CA MET A 107 1.67 12.78 -17.19
C MET A 107 0.15 12.54 -17.32
N ARG A 108 -0.42 12.74 -18.52
CA ARG A 108 -1.84 12.48 -18.80
C ARG A 108 -2.23 11.01 -18.60
N ASN A 109 -1.39 10.08 -19.07
CA ASN A 109 -1.61 8.65 -18.92
C ASN A 109 -1.43 8.22 -17.46
N TRP A 110 -0.40 8.73 -16.77
CA TRP A 110 -0.21 8.47 -15.34
C TRP A 110 -1.44 8.89 -14.52
N ARG A 111 -1.98 10.09 -14.77
CA ARG A 111 -3.22 10.55 -14.12
C ARG A 111 -4.41 9.63 -14.40
N SER A 112 -4.64 9.22 -15.65
CA SER A 112 -5.79 8.39 -15.99
C SER A 112 -5.68 6.97 -15.41
N LEU A 113 -4.49 6.37 -15.47
CA LEU A 113 -4.24 5.00 -15.02
C LEU A 113 -4.25 4.86 -13.50
N ASN A 114 -3.96 5.93 -12.75
CA ASN A 114 -4.09 5.87 -11.29
C ASN A 114 -5.52 5.61 -10.80
N ARG A 115 -6.54 5.88 -11.63
CA ARG A 115 -7.91 5.52 -11.29
C ARG A 115 -8.12 4.01 -11.20
N SER A 116 -7.57 3.24 -12.14
CA SER A 116 -7.69 1.78 -12.13
C SER A 116 -6.82 1.17 -11.04
N PHE A 117 -5.60 1.69 -10.85
CA PHE A 117 -4.71 1.27 -9.76
C PHE A 117 -5.34 1.45 -8.38
N LEU A 118 -5.81 2.65 -8.04
CA LEU A 118 -6.50 2.91 -6.78
C LEU A 118 -7.81 2.11 -6.67
N GLY A 119 -8.48 1.83 -7.79
CA GLY A 119 -9.63 0.93 -7.84
C GLY A 119 -9.28 -0.51 -7.44
N ALA A 120 -8.14 -1.02 -7.91
CA ALA A 120 -7.65 -2.36 -7.56
C ALA A 120 -7.29 -2.45 -6.07
N LEU A 121 -6.59 -1.45 -5.52
CA LEU A 121 -6.32 -1.38 -4.08
C LEU A 121 -7.61 -1.36 -3.25
N ARG A 122 -8.59 -0.55 -3.63
CA ARG A 122 -9.90 -0.51 -2.94
C ARG A 122 -10.61 -1.86 -2.99
N ARG A 123 -10.60 -2.55 -4.13
CA ARG A 123 -11.18 -3.90 -4.25
C ARG A 123 -10.45 -4.92 -3.37
N GLN A 124 -9.11 -4.86 -3.31
CA GLN A 124 -8.34 -5.74 -2.44
C GLN A 124 -8.74 -5.55 -0.97
N LEU A 125 -8.89 -4.30 -0.53
CA LEU A 125 -9.33 -3.96 0.82
C LEU A 125 -10.73 -4.48 1.17
N LEU A 126 -11.63 -4.61 0.20
CA LEU A 126 -12.93 -5.27 0.44
C LEU A 126 -12.74 -6.74 0.79
N GLY A 127 -11.77 -7.41 0.16
CA GLY A 127 -11.42 -8.81 0.46
C GLY A 127 -10.99 -9.04 1.91
N TRP A 128 -10.31 -8.07 2.53
CA TRP A 128 -9.93 -8.12 3.94
C TRP A 128 -11.15 -8.34 4.86
N ARG A 129 -12.27 -7.66 4.59
CA ARG A 129 -13.48 -7.75 5.42
C ARG A 129 -14.14 -9.13 5.38
N SER A 130 -13.83 -9.93 4.37
CA SER A 130 -14.38 -11.28 4.18
C SER A 130 -13.45 -12.38 4.70
N LEU A 131 -12.27 -12.02 5.25
CA LEU A 131 -11.35 -13.00 5.79
C LEU A 131 -11.91 -13.63 7.07
N LYS A 132 -11.71 -14.94 7.21
CA LYS A 132 -11.95 -15.64 8.47
C LYS A 132 -10.95 -15.18 9.52
N GLU A 133 -11.36 -15.20 10.78
CA GLU A 133 -10.54 -14.80 11.94
C GLU A 133 -9.17 -15.47 11.95
N GLN A 134 -9.10 -16.78 11.68
CA GLN A 134 -7.83 -17.51 11.62
C GLN A 134 -6.84 -16.90 10.61
N ARG A 135 -7.32 -16.44 9.45
CA ARG A 135 -6.45 -15.83 8.42
C ARG A 135 -6.03 -14.42 8.84
N ILE A 136 -6.90 -13.67 9.51
CA ILE A 136 -6.54 -12.37 10.11
C ILE A 136 -5.42 -12.55 11.14
N LEU A 137 -5.54 -13.53 12.03
CA LEU A 137 -4.51 -13.84 13.04
C LEU A 137 -3.18 -14.27 12.40
N GLN A 138 -3.22 -15.04 11.32
CA GLN A 138 -2.01 -15.38 10.55
C GLN A 138 -1.32 -14.12 10.00
N TYR A 139 -2.07 -13.21 9.39
CA TYR A 139 -1.50 -11.97 8.89
C TYR A 139 -0.92 -11.09 10.00
N ILE A 140 -1.58 -11.01 11.16
CA ILE A 140 -1.07 -10.27 12.32
C ILE A 140 0.27 -10.86 12.80
N ALA A 141 0.38 -12.18 12.89
CA ALA A 141 1.61 -12.84 13.30
C ALA A 141 2.76 -12.59 12.29
N GLN A 142 2.47 -12.74 11.00
CA GLN A 142 3.44 -12.47 9.93
C GLN A 142 3.91 -11.00 9.92
N ALA A 143 2.99 -10.06 10.14
CA ALA A 143 3.31 -8.65 10.22
C ALA A 143 4.32 -8.35 11.34
N ARG A 144 4.10 -8.92 12.52
CA ARG A 144 5.01 -8.77 13.67
C ARG A 144 6.41 -9.25 13.31
N ASP A 145 6.52 -10.46 12.76
CA ASP A 145 7.81 -11.07 12.41
C ASP A 145 8.54 -10.25 11.32
N MET A 146 7.81 -9.71 10.35
CA MET A 146 8.37 -8.85 9.30
C MET A 146 8.90 -7.52 9.86
N LEU A 147 8.10 -6.83 10.68
CA LEU A 147 8.47 -5.52 11.24
C LEU A 147 9.63 -5.61 12.24
N GLU A 148 9.73 -6.71 12.98
CA GLU A 148 10.88 -6.98 13.85
C GLU A 148 12.18 -7.14 13.06
N LYS A 149 12.13 -7.80 11.90
CA LYS A 149 13.30 -7.94 11.00
C LYS A 149 13.71 -6.59 10.42
N THR A 150 12.76 -5.82 9.88
CA THR A 150 13.03 -4.50 9.31
C THR A 150 13.66 -3.53 10.32
N ARG A 151 13.25 -3.60 11.60
CA ARG A 151 13.83 -2.77 12.67
C ARG A 151 15.30 -3.13 12.98
N LYS A 152 15.65 -4.42 12.90
CA LYS A 152 17.02 -4.92 13.15
C LYS A 152 17.97 -4.59 12.02
N GLU A 153 17.49 -4.57 10.77
CA GLU A 153 18.30 -4.23 9.58
C GLU A 153 18.59 -2.73 9.45
N SER A 154 17.87 -1.89 10.20
CA SER A 154 18.06 -0.43 10.23
C SER A 154 19.01 0.05 11.35
N HIS A 155 19.59 -0.86 12.13
CA HIS A 155 20.60 -0.60 13.17
C HIS A 155 21.94 -1.24 12.77
#